data_AF-A0A5C6X368-F1
#
_entry.id   AF-A0A5C6X368-F1
#
_cell.length_a   1.000
_cell.length_b   1.000
_cell.length_c   1.000
_cell.angle_alpha   90.00
_cell.angle_beta   90.00
_cell.angle_gamma   90.00
#
_symmetry.space_group_name_H-M   'P 1'
#
loop_
_entity.id
_entity.type
_entity.pdbx_description
1 polymer ?
#
loop_
_entity_poly.entity_id
_entity_poly.type
_entity_poly.pdbx_seq_one_letter_code
_entity_poly.pdbx_strand_id
1 'polypeptide(L)'
;ESTRDGTLLRGEVLARWQDFVGTGEFFRNLEAGIGRMRDRLTAFFSGRPAPEVQVEEAIETGLQTVIVEEAARASETAERRWLDEPAGRVLLGGSDLGSLPPDFRERTAEQVRAWQGDLMELIQREGADKRTRARAMSLGVNALTVILMIGVFSMTGGLTGLEDGIAGGSGVVGTKLLEAVFGEDAVRRMAEDARKNLESRIHTVMDQQASVFLRRLDVLDGHPEADELVVVA
;
A
#
# COMPACT_ATOMS: atom_id res chain seq x y z
N GLU A 1 36.86 1.12 21.99
CA GLU A 1 36.54 2.53 22.30
C GLU A 1 35.63 3.15 21.22
N SER A 2 34.57 2.45 20.80
CA SER A 2 33.64 2.89 19.74
C SER A 2 32.17 2.60 20.11
N THR A 3 31.87 2.50 21.40
CA THR A 3 30.66 1.83 21.92
C THR A 3 29.81 2.76 22.78
N ARG A 4 29.71 4.05 22.45
CA ARG A 4 29.11 5.04 23.37
C ARG A 4 28.02 5.97 22.82
N ASP A 5 27.52 5.78 21.60
CA ASP A 5 26.51 6.70 21.07
C ASP A 5 25.21 5.97 20.68
N GLY A 6 24.16 6.17 21.49
CA GLY A 6 22.78 5.86 21.13
C GLY A 6 22.33 6.57 19.84
N THR A 7 22.97 7.71 19.51
CA THR A 7 22.80 8.43 18.25
C THR A 7 23.29 7.64 17.04
N LEU A 8 24.36 6.84 17.17
CA LEU A 8 24.85 5.97 16.09
C LEU A 8 23.92 4.78 15.86
N LEU A 9 23.37 4.21 16.93
CA LEU A 9 22.38 3.13 16.84
C LEU A 9 21.07 3.62 16.21
N ARG A 10 20.57 4.79 16.61
CA ARG A 10 19.41 5.43 15.96
C ARG A 10 19.69 5.74 14.49
N GLY A 11 20.88 6.28 14.18
CA GLY A 11 21.28 6.61 12.82
C GLY A 11 21.42 5.37 11.92
N GLU A 12 22.00 4.30 12.43
CA GLU A 12 22.12 3.02 11.71
C GLU A 12 20.76 2.32 11.58
N VAL A 13 19.91 2.35 12.60
CA VAL A 13 18.56 1.77 12.55
C VAL A 13 17.63 2.57 11.64
N LEU A 14 17.70 3.91 11.66
CA LEU A 14 16.97 4.76 10.71
C LEU A 14 17.50 4.54 9.29
N ALA A 15 18.81 4.43 9.10
CA ALA A 15 19.39 4.12 7.81
C ALA A 15 18.94 2.74 7.33
N ARG A 16 18.93 1.72 8.19
CA ARG A 16 18.44 0.37 7.87
C ARG A 16 16.93 0.32 7.60
N TRP A 17 16.13 1.13 8.31
CA TRP A 17 14.71 1.28 8.04
C TRP A 17 14.47 2.00 6.72
N GLN A 18 15.18 3.10 6.48
CA GLN A 18 15.17 3.84 5.21
C GLN A 18 15.69 2.99 4.05
N ASP A 19 16.66 2.10 4.28
CA ASP A 19 17.14 1.15 3.28
C ASP A 19 16.10 0.03 3.06
N PHE A 20 15.37 -0.42 4.08
CA PHE A 20 14.30 -1.41 3.95
C PHE A 20 13.09 -0.85 3.17
N VAL A 21 12.72 0.40 3.45
CA VAL A 21 11.61 1.14 2.80
C VAL A 21 12.02 1.67 1.43
N GLY A 22 13.26 2.14 1.26
CA GLY A 22 13.77 2.84 0.07
C GLY A 22 14.57 1.99 -0.92
N THR A 23 15.15 0.85 -0.52
CA THR A 23 16.01 -0.01 -1.40
C THR A 23 15.23 -1.15 -2.08
N GLY A 24 13.90 -1.13 -2.03
CA GLY A 24 13.05 -1.99 -2.85
C GLY A 24 12.79 -3.41 -2.33
N GLU A 25 13.21 -3.76 -1.11
CA GLU A 25 12.89 -5.06 -0.49
C GLU A 25 11.46 -5.10 0.06
N PHE A 26 11.00 -4.01 0.69
CA PHE A 26 9.58 -3.78 0.96
C PHE A 26 8.76 -3.82 -0.34
N PHE A 27 9.25 -3.22 -1.43
CA PHE A 27 8.57 -3.24 -2.74
C PHE A 27 8.41 -4.63 -3.31
N ARG A 28 9.41 -5.52 -3.22
CA ARG A 28 9.28 -6.91 -3.67
C ARG A 28 8.24 -7.69 -2.84
N ASN A 29 8.18 -7.43 -1.53
CA ASN A 29 7.19 -8.04 -0.64
C ASN A 29 5.79 -7.42 -0.82
N LEU A 30 5.71 -6.13 -1.12
CA LEU A 30 4.50 -5.40 -1.51
C LEU A 30 3.99 -5.89 -2.87
N GLU A 31 4.86 -6.11 -3.86
CA GLU A 31 4.52 -6.71 -5.16
C GLU A 31 3.97 -8.13 -5.00
N ALA A 32 4.56 -8.93 -4.10
CA ALA A 32 4.02 -10.24 -3.73
C ALA A 32 2.67 -10.13 -2.97
N GLY A 33 2.48 -9.08 -2.17
CA GLY A 33 1.22 -8.74 -1.51
C GLY A 33 0.14 -8.28 -2.49
N ILE A 34 0.50 -7.47 -3.48
CA ILE A 34 -0.34 -6.99 -4.58
C ILE A 34 -0.78 -8.17 -5.45
N GLY A 35 0.09 -9.17 -5.69
CA GLY A 35 -0.30 -10.42 -6.35
C GLY A 35 -1.41 -11.17 -5.61
N ARG A 36 -1.32 -11.28 -4.27
CA ARG A 36 -2.37 -11.88 -3.43
C ARG A 36 -3.64 -11.03 -3.38
N MET A 37 -3.47 -9.70 -3.37
CA MET A 37 -4.54 -8.72 -3.42
C MET A 37 -5.35 -8.84 -4.72
N ARG A 38 -4.65 -8.96 -5.85
CA ARG A 38 -5.19 -9.23 -7.19
C ARG A 38 -6.01 -10.51 -7.19
N ASP A 39 -5.48 -11.61 -6.65
CA ASP A 39 -6.17 -12.91 -6.65
C ASP A 39 -7.48 -12.85 -5.86
N ARG A 40 -7.51 -12.08 -4.77
CA ARG A 40 -8.67 -11.92 -3.90
C ARG A 40 -9.72 -10.98 -4.47
N LEU A 41 -9.30 -9.88 -5.11
CA LEU A 41 -10.20 -9.01 -5.87
C LEU A 41 -10.81 -9.76 -7.06
N THR A 42 -9.99 -10.48 -7.84
CA THR A 42 -10.47 -11.27 -8.99
C THR A 42 -11.46 -12.36 -8.56
N ALA A 43 -11.21 -13.02 -7.43
CA ALA A 43 -12.15 -13.98 -6.86
C ALA A 43 -13.50 -13.33 -6.50
N PHE A 44 -13.48 -12.10 -5.97
CA PHE A 44 -14.70 -11.33 -5.67
C PHE A 44 -15.46 -10.94 -6.95
N PHE A 45 -14.74 -10.63 -8.04
CA PHE A 45 -15.35 -10.30 -9.34
C PHE A 45 -15.85 -11.50 -10.14
N SER A 46 -15.57 -12.74 -9.73
CA SER A 46 -15.94 -13.95 -10.48
C SER A 46 -17.45 -14.28 -10.49
N GLY A 47 -18.31 -13.39 -9.98
CA GLY A 47 -19.77 -13.59 -9.93
C GLY A 47 -20.59 -12.35 -10.34
N ARG A 48 -21.04 -12.33 -11.59
CA ARG A 48 -21.97 -11.36 -12.23
C ARG A 48 -21.48 -9.90 -12.32
N PRO A 49 -21.88 -9.15 -13.37
CA PRO A 49 -21.56 -7.73 -13.47
C PRO A 49 -22.26 -6.97 -12.34
N ALA A 50 -21.49 -6.52 -11.35
CA ALA A 50 -21.95 -5.66 -10.28
C ALA A 50 -22.02 -4.19 -10.77
N PRO A 51 -22.98 -3.39 -10.28
CA PRO A 51 -23.02 -1.93 -10.52
C PRO A 51 -21.72 -1.24 -10.11
N GLU A 52 -21.32 -0.18 -10.82
CA GLU A 52 -20.05 0.56 -10.61
C GLU A 52 -19.79 0.93 -9.14
N VAL A 53 -20.81 1.44 -8.43
CA VAL A 53 -20.72 1.81 -7.00
C VAL A 53 -20.34 0.61 -6.12
N GLN A 54 -20.86 -0.58 -6.41
CA GLN A 54 -20.53 -1.80 -5.66
C GLN A 54 -19.10 -2.27 -5.94
N VAL A 55 -18.58 -1.96 -7.13
CA VAL A 55 -17.20 -2.28 -7.50
C VAL A 55 -16.22 -1.37 -6.76
N GLU A 56 -16.49 -0.07 -6.67
CA GLU A 56 -15.68 0.89 -5.91
C GLU A 56 -15.60 0.50 -4.43
N GLU A 57 -16.74 0.19 -3.79
CA GLU A 57 -16.81 -0.24 -2.40
C GLU A 57 -16.11 -1.59 -2.16
N ALA A 58 -16.22 -2.52 -3.11
CA ALA A 58 -15.52 -3.80 -3.05
C ALA A 58 -14.00 -3.66 -3.16
N ILE A 59 -13.52 -2.78 -4.06
CA ILE A 59 -12.11 -2.45 -4.19
C ILE A 59 -11.61 -1.77 -2.90
N GLU A 60 -12.37 -0.83 -2.35
CA GLU A 60 -12.05 -0.17 -1.08
C GLU A 60 -11.88 -1.20 0.04
N THR A 61 -12.89 -2.05 0.25
CA THR A 61 -12.90 -3.06 1.31
C THR A 61 -11.78 -4.10 1.12
N GLY A 62 -11.54 -4.51 -0.13
CA GLY A 62 -10.48 -5.46 -0.48
C GLY A 62 -9.08 -4.91 -0.22
N LEU A 63 -8.80 -3.68 -0.69
CA LEU A 63 -7.56 -2.96 -0.42
C LEU A 63 -7.31 -2.80 1.07
N GLN A 64 -8.31 -2.28 1.79
CA GLN A 64 -8.25 -2.05 3.22
C GLN A 64 -7.91 -3.35 3.97
N THR A 65 -8.61 -4.44 3.65
CA THR A 65 -8.38 -5.74 4.30
C THR A 65 -6.95 -6.21 4.11
N VAL A 66 -6.42 -6.17 2.89
CA VAL A 66 -5.05 -6.63 2.61
C VAL A 66 -4.01 -5.74 3.29
N ILE A 67 -4.17 -4.42 3.23
CA ILE A 67 -3.24 -3.48 3.88
C ILE A 67 -3.20 -3.72 5.39
N VAL A 68 -4.37 -3.90 6.02
CA VAL A 68 -4.48 -4.18 7.46
C VAL A 68 -3.85 -5.53 7.82
N GLU A 69 -4.10 -6.58 7.04
CA GLU A 69 -3.51 -7.90 7.26
C GLU A 69 -1.98 -7.88 7.15
N GLU A 70 -1.43 -7.23 6.13
CA GLU A 70 0.02 -7.14 5.96
C GLU A 70 0.66 -6.24 7.02
N ALA A 71 0.00 -5.15 7.43
CA ALA A 71 0.47 -4.30 8.53
C ALA A 71 0.52 -5.05 9.87
N ALA A 72 -0.49 -5.86 10.16
CA ALA A 72 -0.53 -6.69 11.37
C ALA A 72 0.62 -7.71 11.36
N ARG A 73 0.79 -8.44 10.25
CA ARG A 73 1.90 -9.39 10.08
C ARG A 73 3.26 -8.73 10.22
N ALA A 74 3.44 -7.55 9.64
CA ALA A 74 4.68 -6.79 9.73
C ALA A 74 4.96 -6.35 11.18
N SER A 75 3.94 -5.87 11.89
CA SER A 75 4.04 -5.44 13.29
C SER A 75 4.36 -6.61 14.22
N GLU A 76 3.65 -7.74 14.08
CA GLU A 76 3.95 -8.97 14.82
C GLU A 76 5.37 -9.48 14.54
N THR A 77 5.82 -9.41 13.29
CA THR A 77 7.19 -9.83 12.92
C THR A 77 8.23 -8.90 13.54
N ALA A 78 7.99 -7.59 13.54
CA ALA A 78 8.87 -6.61 14.16
C ALA A 78 8.98 -6.84 15.68
N GLU A 79 7.85 -7.04 16.35
CA GLU A 79 7.82 -7.34 17.78
C GLU A 79 8.55 -8.64 18.12
N ARG A 80 8.31 -9.72 17.37
CA ARG A 80 9.04 -11.00 17.57
C ARG A 80 10.55 -10.81 17.45
N ARG A 81 11.01 -10.07 16.44
CA ARG A 81 12.45 -9.77 16.27
C ARG A 81 13.01 -8.96 17.44
N TRP A 82 12.23 -8.05 18.03
CA TRP A 82 12.65 -7.33 19.24
C TRP A 82 12.68 -8.24 20.47
N LEU A 83 11.72 -9.16 20.59
CA LEU A 83 11.69 -10.14 21.69
C LEU A 83 12.85 -11.14 21.63
N ASP A 84 13.35 -11.47 20.44
CA ASP A 84 14.50 -12.37 20.27
C ASP A 84 15.79 -11.78 20.84
N GLU A 85 15.92 -10.44 20.85
CA GLU A 85 17.11 -9.73 21.31
C GLU A 85 16.97 -9.24 22.77
N PRO A 86 17.97 -9.45 23.66
CA PRO A 86 17.91 -8.95 25.05
C PRO A 86 17.62 -7.45 25.17
N ALA A 87 18.26 -6.63 24.34
CA ALA A 87 18.03 -5.18 24.33
C ALA A 87 16.62 -4.83 23.85
N GLY A 88 16.09 -5.55 22.86
CA GLY A 88 14.73 -5.35 22.36
C GLY A 88 13.67 -5.68 23.40
N ARG A 89 13.86 -6.73 24.21
CA ARG A 89 12.96 -7.05 25.34
C ARG A 89 12.88 -5.92 26.36
N VAL A 90 14.01 -5.31 26.70
CA VAL A 90 14.07 -4.15 27.61
C VAL A 90 13.32 -2.97 27.00
N LEU A 91 13.54 -2.67 25.72
CA LEU A 91 12.89 -1.56 25.03
C LEU A 91 11.36 -1.75 24.85
N LEU A 92 10.89 -3.00 24.72
CA LEU A 92 9.45 -3.30 24.70
C LEU A 92 8.81 -3.06 26.06
N GLY A 93 9.52 -3.33 27.16
CA GLY A 93 9.03 -3.13 28.52
C GLY A 93 7.70 -3.85 28.79
N GLY A 94 7.49 -5.02 28.18
CA GLY A 94 6.24 -5.78 28.25
C GLY A 94 5.05 -5.18 27.50
N SER A 95 5.23 -4.10 26.74
CA SER A 95 4.19 -3.52 25.89
C SER A 95 3.96 -4.37 24.64
N ASP A 96 2.69 -4.57 24.27
CA ASP A 96 2.30 -5.12 22.97
C ASP A 96 2.37 -4.00 21.91
N LEU A 97 3.42 -4.03 21.09
CA LEU A 97 3.58 -3.13 19.93
C LEU A 97 3.25 -3.85 18.61
N GLY A 98 3.10 -5.18 18.65
CA GLY A 98 2.68 -5.99 17.51
C GLY A 98 1.22 -5.73 17.11
N SER A 99 0.38 -5.37 18.07
CA SER A 99 -1.01 -4.98 17.83
C SER A 99 -1.12 -3.67 17.05
N LEU A 100 -1.96 -3.69 16.01
CA LEU A 100 -2.36 -2.46 15.31
C LEU A 100 -3.26 -1.60 16.22
N PRO A 101 -3.17 -0.27 16.13
CA PRO A 101 -4.05 0.59 16.91
C PRO A 101 -5.51 0.48 16.42
N PRO A 102 -6.51 0.73 17.29
CA PRO A 102 -7.93 0.51 16.95
C PRO A 102 -8.42 1.29 15.72
N ASP A 103 -7.84 2.46 15.47
CA ASP A 103 -8.14 3.38 14.36
C ASP A 103 -7.38 3.04 13.06
N PHE A 104 -6.45 2.08 13.09
CA PHE A 104 -5.61 1.75 11.92
C PHE A 104 -6.45 1.37 10.69
N ARG A 105 -7.51 0.59 10.92
CA ARG A 105 -8.42 0.14 9.88
C ARG A 105 -9.16 1.32 9.23
N GLU A 106 -9.59 2.30 10.02
CA GLU A 106 -10.30 3.48 9.55
C GLU A 106 -9.36 4.41 8.76
N ARG A 107 -8.18 4.71 9.30
CA ARG A 107 -7.13 5.48 8.61
C ARG A 107 -6.72 4.85 7.27
N THR A 108 -6.62 3.53 7.24
CA THR A 108 -6.37 2.80 5.99
C THR A 108 -7.49 3.05 4.97
N ALA A 109 -8.75 2.95 5.39
CA ALA A 109 -9.90 3.20 4.51
C ALA A 109 -9.93 4.63 4.00
N GLU A 110 -9.61 5.62 4.85
CA GLU A 110 -9.48 7.03 4.44
C GLU A 110 -8.43 7.21 3.35
N GLN A 111 -7.27 6.58 3.47
CA GLN A 111 -6.23 6.65 2.44
C GLN A 111 -6.67 6.00 1.13
N VAL A 112 -7.39 4.88 1.19
CA VAL A 112 -7.93 4.22 -0.01
C VAL A 112 -9.00 5.09 -0.67
N ARG A 113 -9.96 5.65 0.07
CA ARG A 113 -10.96 6.58 -0.49
C ARG A 113 -10.33 7.83 -1.08
N ALA A 114 -9.31 8.37 -0.44
CA ALA A 114 -8.57 9.52 -0.97
C ALA A 114 -7.84 9.17 -2.28
N TRP A 115 -7.27 7.97 -2.40
CA TRP A 115 -6.72 7.46 -3.65
C TRP A 115 -7.80 7.33 -4.75
N GLN A 116 -8.97 6.79 -4.42
CA GLN A 116 -10.09 6.70 -5.38
C GLN A 116 -10.54 8.10 -5.85
N GLY A 117 -10.56 9.08 -4.94
CA GLY A 117 -10.75 10.50 -5.24
C GLY A 117 -9.74 11.03 -6.26
N ASP A 118 -8.45 10.80 -6.01
CA ASP A 118 -7.37 11.23 -6.89
C ASP A 118 -7.49 10.61 -8.30
N LEU A 119 -7.99 9.37 -8.42
CA LEU A 119 -8.24 8.73 -9.72
C LEU A 119 -9.37 9.40 -10.49
N MET A 120 -10.46 9.76 -9.81
CA MET A 120 -11.54 10.51 -10.44
C MET A 120 -11.03 11.86 -10.96
N GLU A 121 -10.18 12.54 -10.19
CA GLU A 121 -9.57 13.79 -10.63
C GLU A 121 -8.61 13.59 -11.81
N LEU A 122 -7.79 12.54 -11.78
CA LEU A 122 -6.85 12.20 -12.85
C LEU A 122 -7.60 11.99 -14.18
N ILE A 123 -8.68 11.22 -14.17
CA ILE A 123 -9.52 10.99 -15.35
C ILE A 123 -10.17 12.28 -15.87
N GLN A 124 -10.64 13.15 -14.97
CA GLN A 124 -11.21 14.44 -15.35
C GLN A 124 -10.17 15.37 -15.98
N ARG A 125 -8.94 15.36 -15.46
CA ARG A 125 -7.81 16.16 -15.97
C ARG A 125 -7.35 15.66 -17.34
N GLU A 126 -7.13 14.36 -17.50
CA GLU A 126 -6.72 13.77 -18.80
C GLU A 126 -7.84 13.92 -19.84
N GLY A 127 -9.10 13.89 -19.40
CA GLY A 127 -10.30 14.09 -20.22
C GLY A 127 -10.63 15.54 -20.56
N ALA A 128 -9.76 16.52 -20.29
CA ALA A 128 -10.08 17.95 -20.45
C ALA A 128 -10.21 18.42 -21.92
N ASP A 129 -9.68 17.67 -22.89
CA ASP A 129 -9.88 17.98 -24.31
C ASP A 129 -11.37 17.88 -24.70
N LYS A 130 -11.86 18.77 -25.58
CA LYS A 130 -13.29 18.84 -25.93
C LYS A 130 -13.83 17.51 -26.49
N ARG A 131 -13.03 16.77 -27.26
CA ARG A 131 -13.46 15.49 -27.87
C ARG A 131 -13.43 14.35 -26.86
N THR A 132 -12.42 14.34 -25.99
CA THR A 132 -12.26 13.35 -24.92
C THR A 132 -13.30 13.53 -23.83
N ARG A 133 -13.58 14.79 -23.42
CA ARG A 133 -14.62 15.14 -22.44
C ARG A 133 -15.99 14.63 -22.85
N ALA A 134 -16.38 14.82 -24.11
CA ALA A 134 -17.66 14.35 -24.62
C ALA A 134 -17.78 12.82 -24.58
N ARG A 135 -16.69 12.09 -24.88
CA ARG A 135 -16.66 10.62 -24.79
C ARG A 135 -16.67 10.12 -23.35
N ALA A 136 -15.90 10.74 -22.47
CA ALA A 136 -15.85 10.41 -21.05
C ALA A 136 -17.21 10.65 -20.37
N MET A 137 -17.87 11.77 -20.68
CA MET A 137 -19.23 12.06 -20.20
C MET A 137 -20.27 11.07 -20.73
N SER A 138 -20.10 10.57 -21.96
CA SER A 138 -21.01 9.57 -22.54
C SER A 138 -20.83 8.17 -21.95
N LEU A 139 -19.63 7.83 -21.46
CA LEU A 139 -19.31 6.53 -20.87
C LEU A 139 -19.52 6.50 -19.36
N GLY A 140 -19.49 7.66 -18.70
CA GLY A 140 -19.53 7.78 -17.24
C GLY A 140 -18.12 7.82 -16.66
N VAL A 141 -17.82 8.86 -15.89
CA VAL A 141 -16.50 9.02 -15.25
C VAL A 141 -16.25 7.89 -14.24
N ASN A 142 -17.28 7.48 -13.50
CA ASN A 142 -17.19 6.41 -12.51
C ASN A 142 -16.81 5.06 -13.16
N ALA A 143 -17.43 4.71 -14.29
CA ALA A 143 -17.06 3.53 -15.07
C ALA A 143 -15.58 3.54 -15.47
N LEU A 144 -15.08 4.67 -15.99
CA LEU A 144 -13.68 4.81 -16.39
C LEU A 144 -12.75 4.73 -15.19
N THR A 145 -13.15 5.30 -14.05
CA THR A 145 -12.42 5.25 -12.79
C THR A 145 -12.29 3.82 -12.28
N VAL A 146 -13.37 3.05 -12.28
CA VAL A 146 -13.35 1.61 -11.95
C VAL A 146 -12.43 0.83 -12.89
N ILE A 147 -12.53 1.07 -14.20
CA ILE A 147 -11.66 0.38 -15.17
C ILE A 147 -10.18 0.73 -14.91
N LEU A 148 -9.87 1.99 -14.61
CA LEU A 148 -8.51 2.41 -14.28
C LEU A 148 -8.01 1.76 -12.99
N MET A 149 -8.85 1.67 -11.95
CA MET A 149 -8.52 0.94 -10.72
C MET A 149 -8.14 -0.51 -11.02
N ILE A 150 -8.95 -1.21 -11.82
CA ILE A 150 -8.66 -2.58 -12.25
C ILE A 150 -7.35 -2.64 -13.08
N GLY A 151 -7.11 -1.63 -13.92
CA GLY A 151 -5.90 -1.49 -14.72
C GLY A 151 -4.62 -1.38 -13.88
N VAL A 152 -4.65 -0.63 -12.78
CA VAL A 152 -3.52 -0.47 -11.84
C VAL A 152 -3.04 -1.83 -11.30
N PHE A 153 -3.95 -2.74 -11.01
CA PHE A 153 -3.63 -4.09 -10.50
C PHE A 153 -3.28 -5.08 -11.60
N SER A 154 -3.67 -4.81 -12.85
CA SER A 154 -3.43 -5.70 -13.98
C SER A 154 -2.00 -5.59 -14.54
N MET A 155 -1.36 -4.42 -14.39
CA MET A 155 -0.02 -4.15 -14.94
C MET A 155 1.15 -4.66 -14.07
N THR A 156 0.89 -5.11 -12.84
CA THR A 156 1.93 -5.49 -11.86
C THR A 156 2.36 -6.95 -11.93
N GLY A 157 1.75 -7.79 -12.78
CA GLY A 157 2.11 -9.20 -12.84
C GLY A 157 1.51 -9.95 -14.03
N GLY A 158 2.16 -9.84 -15.19
CA GLY A 158 2.13 -10.89 -16.20
C GLY A 158 0.77 -11.25 -16.81
N LEU A 159 -0.21 -10.35 -16.88
CA LEU A 159 -1.40 -10.57 -17.72
C LEU A 159 -1.11 -10.50 -19.22
N THR A 160 0.09 -10.03 -19.61
CA THR A 160 0.64 -10.28 -20.95
C THR A 160 1.25 -11.67 -21.10
N GLY A 161 1.44 -12.43 -20.01
CA GLY A 161 1.98 -13.80 -20.00
C GLY A 161 0.90 -14.89 -19.93
N LEU A 162 -0.38 -14.51 -19.98
CA LEU A 162 -1.50 -15.38 -20.35
C LEU A 162 -1.72 -15.28 -21.87
N GLU A 163 -0.62 -15.47 -22.61
CA GLU A 163 -0.70 -15.96 -23.98
C GLU A 163 -1.46 -17.29 -23.89
N ASP A 164 -2.66 -17.33 -24.47
CA ASP A 164 -3.58 -18.48 -24.51
C ASP A 164 -4.41 -18.79 -23.24
N GLY A 165 -5.54 -18.09 -23.12
CA GLY A 165 -6.80 -18.83 -23.35
C GLY A 165 -7.68 -19.25 -22.18
N ILE A 166 -7.51 -18.76 -20.93
CA ILE A 166 -8.43 -19.16 -19.83
C ILE A 166 -8.99 -18.00 -18.96
N ALA A 167 -8.58 -16.75 -19.14
CA ALA A 167 -9.10 -15.64 -18.32
C ALA A 167 -10.35 -14.98 -18.94
N GLY A 168 -11.52 -15.22 -18.33
CA GLY A 168 -12.85 -14.88 -18.85
C GLY A 168 -13.04 -13.41 -19.28
N GLY A 169 -13.05 -13.19 -20.60
CA GLY A 169 -13.94 -12.33 -21.41
C GLY A 169 -14.20 -10.85 -21.07
N SER A 170 -13.90 -10.37 -19.87
CA SER A 170 -14.33 -9.05 -19.37
C SER A 170 -13.16 -8.10 -19.08
N GLY A 171 -12.00 -8.61 -18.66
CA GLY A 171 -10.82 -7.79 -18.36
C GLY A 171 -10.20 -7.10 -19.57
N VAL A 172 -10.24 -7.73 -20.75
CA VAL A 172 -9.68 -7.18 -22.00
C VAL A 172 -10.55 -6.05 -22.56
N VAL A 173 -11.86 -6.03 -22.25
CA VAL A 173 -12.80 -5.05 -22.78
C VAL A 173 -12.65 -3.69 -22.09
N GLY A 174 -12.39 -3.67 -20.78
CA GLY A 174 -12.23 -2.44 -20.00
C GLY A 174 -11.05 -1.59 -20.49
N THR A 175 -9.86 -2.17 -20.60
CA THR A 175 -8.65 -1.44 -21.02
C THR A 175 -8.80 -0.84 -22.42
N LYS A 176 -9.42 -1.55 -23.35
CA LYS A 176 -9.67 -1.05 -24.71
C LYS A 176 -10.63 0.14 -24.75
N LEU A 177 -11.56 0.24 -23.80
CA LEU A 177 -12.42 1.42 -23.65
C LEU A 177 -11.63 2.64 -23.17
N LEU A 178 -10.75 2.49 -22.18
CA LEU A 178 -9.86 3.56 -21.75
C LEU A 178 -8.96 4.03 -22.89
N GLU A 179 -8.35 3.10 -23.64
CA GLU A 179 -7.50 3.41 -24.79
C GLU A 179 -8.26 4.14 -25.89
N ALA A 180 -9.53 3.78 -26.15
CA ALA A 180 -10.36 4.46 -27.15
C ALA A 180 -10.71 5.90 -26.77
N VAL A 181 -10.75 6.20 -25.47
CA VAL A 181 -11.07 7.54 -24.93
C VAL A 181 -9.80 8.39 -24.83
N PHE A 182 -8.77 7.88 -24.16
CA PHE A 182 -7.58 8.64 -23.76
C PHE A 182 -6.35 8.36 -24.62
N GLY A 183 -6.30 7.23 -25.31
CA GLY A 183 -5.12 6.74 -26.02
C GLY A 183 -4.22 5.86 -25.15
N GLU A 184 -3.55 4.88 -25.76
CA GLU A 184 -2.74 3.86 -25.08
C GLU A 184 -1.63 4.46 -24.20
N ASP A 185 -0.88 5.43 -24.73
CA ASP A 185 0.19 6.07 -23.96
C ASP A 185 -0.34 6.85 -22.74
N ALA A 186 -1.52 7.46 -22.85
CA ALA A 186 -2.15 8.17 -21.73
C ALA A 186 -2.62 7.19 -20.65
N VAL A 187 -3.26 6.09 -21.06
CA VAL A 187 -3.70 5.04 -20.12
C VAL A 187 -2.53 4.44 -19.35
N ARG A 188 -1.42 4.14 -20.04
CA ARG A 188 -0.19 3.66 -19.37
C ARG A 188 0.31 4.64 -18.31
N ARG A 189 0.44 5.93 -18.66
CA ARG A 189 0.88 6.97 -17.71
C ARG A 189 -0.07 7.11 -16.53
N MET A 190 -1.38 7.17 -16.80
CA MET A 190 -2.39 7.28 -15.75
C MET A 190 -2.34 6.10 -14.77
N ALA A 191 -2.17 4.87 -15.27
CA ALA A 191 -2.04 3.69 -14.44
C ALA A 191 -0.75 3.70 -13.59
N GLU A 192 0.36 4.17 -14.14
CA GLU A 192 1.62 4.34 -13.41
C GLU A 192 1.50 5.39 -12.30
N ASP A 193 0.89 6.54 -12.59
CA ASP A 193 0.68 7.63 -11.62
C ASP A 193 -0.29 7.20 -10.52
N ALA A 194 -1.37 6.53 -10.89
CA ALA A 194 -2.33 5.91 -9.98
C ALA A 194 -1.67 4.90 -9.03
N ARG A 195 -0.77 4.06 -9.54
CA ARG A 195 0.00 3.09 -8.74
C ARG A 195 0.90 3.81 -7.73
N LYS A 196 1.70 4.77 -8.19
CA LYS A 196 2.61 5.54 -7.31
C LYS A 196 1.86 6.27 -6.20
N ASN A 197 0.68 6.81 -6.51
CA ASN A 197 -0.17 7.45 -5.52
C ASN A 197 -0.63 6.45 -4.43
N LEU A 198 -1.14 5.27 -4.84
CA LEU A 198 -1.55 4.22 -3.89
C LEU A 198 -0.38 3.79 -3.00
N GLU A 199 0.78 3.57 -3.60
CA GLU A 199 1.99 3.14 -2.92
C GLU A 199 2.46 4.16 -1.88
N SER A 200 2.51 5.44 -2.24
CA SER A 200 2.86 6.53 -1.31
C SER A 200 1.91 6.61 -0.11
N ARG A 201 0.63 6.34 -0.32
CA ARG A 201 -0.38 6.32 0.76
C ARG A 201 -0.21 5.10 1.66
N ILE A 202 0.06 3.92 1.10
CA ILE A 202 0.39 2.73 1.89
C ILE A 202 1.65 2.99 2.73
N HIS A 203 2.68 3.60 2.16
CA HIS A 203 3.88 4.00 2.90
C HIS A 203 3.54 4.92 4.09
N THR A 204 2.71 5.92 3.86
CA THR A 204 2.29 6.85 4.92
C THR A 204 1.66 6.11 6.11
N VAL A 205 0.79 5.13 5.85
CA VAL A 205 0.15 4.32 6.90
C VAL A 205 1.16 3.41 7.61
N MET A 206 2.05 2.77 6.86
CA MET A 206 3.06 1.86 7.41
C MET A 206 4.12 2.59 8.23
N ASP A 207 4.59 3.76 7.78
CA ASP A 207 5.56 4.59 8.49
C ASP A 207 4.99 5.09 9.82
N GLN A 208 3.70 5.43 9.84
CA GLN A 208 3.02 5.78 11.08
C GLN A 208 2.99 4.61 12.07
N GLN A 209 2.79 3.38 11.60
CA GLN A 209 2.83 2.21 12.48
C GLN A 209 4.26 1.89 12.92
N ALA A 210 5.24 1.94 12.02
CA ALA A 210 6.65 1.73 12.35
C ALA A 210 7.17 2.75 13.37
N SER A 211 6.66 3.99 13.33
CA SER A 211 7.02 5.03 14.28
C SER A 211 6.74 4.64 15.74
N VAL A 212 5.80 3.71 16.00
CA VAL A 212 5.52 3.18 17.34
C VAL A 212 6.74 2.45 17.91
N PHE A 213 7.42 1.65 17.08
CA PHE A 213 8.67 0.98 17.44
C PHE A 213 9.82 1.99 17.54
N LEU A 214 9.95 2.88 16.57
CA LEU A 214 11.04 3.86 16.55
C LEU A 214 11.02 4.80 17.76
N ARG A 215 9.84 5.19 18.26
CA ARG A 215 9.71 5.99 19.48
C ARG A 215 10.26 5.29 20.72
N ARG A 216 10.34 3.96 20.77
CA ARG A 216 10.99 3.25 21.88
C ARG A 216 12.49 3.48 21.92
N LEU A 217 13.09 3.84 20.78
CA LEU A 217 14.51 4.18 20.72
C LEU A 217 14.81 5.58 21.25
N ASP A 218 13.80 6.43 21.47
CA ASP A 218 14.01 7.80 21.99
C ASP A 218 14.65 7.78 23.41
N VAL A 219 14.50 6.69 24.18
CA VAL A 219 15.19 6.53 25.48
C VAL A 219 16.72 6.50 25.33
N LEU A 220 17.21 6.12 24.15
CA LEU A 220 18.65 6.05 23.85
C LEU A 220 19.23 7.44 23.52
N ASP A 221 18.40 8.46 23.28
CA ASP A 221 18.86 9.84 23.01
C ASP A 221 19.58 10.44 24.24
N GLY A 222 19.31 9.92 25.44
CA GLY A 222 19.96 10.33 26.70
C GLY A 222 21.38 9.79 26.91
N HIS A 223 21.89 8.93 26.00
CA HIS A 223 23.12 8.16 26.20
C HIS A 223 23.15 7.38 27.52
N PRO A 224 22.07 6.66 27.88
CA PRO A 224 22.03 5.93 29.14
C PRO A 224 23.14 4.87 29.16
N GLU A 225 23.86 4.75 30.28
CA GLU A 225 24.79 3.64 30.44
C GLU A 225 24.00 2.32 30.50
N ALA A 226 24.62 1.19 30.13
CA ALA A 226 23.94 -0.11 30.08
C ALA A 226 23.23 -0.46 31.41
N ASP A 227 23.77 0.04 32.52
CA ASP A 227 23.30 -0.16 33.88
C ASP A 227 21.98 0.60 34.16
N GLU A 228 21.72 1.70 33.46
CA GLU A 228 20.50 2.52 33.62
C GLU A 228 19.28 1.90 32.89
N LEU A 229 19.53 1.11 31.84
CA LEU A 229 18.48 0.38 31.11
C LEU A 229 17.96 -0.85 31.88
N VAL A 230 18.72 -1.37 32.84
CA VAL A 230 18.35 -2.55 33.65
C VAL A 230 17.40 -2.20 34.80
N VAL A 231 17.30 -0.92 35.19
CA VAL A 231 16.53 -0.49 36.39
C VAL A 231 15.04 -0.23 36.09
N VAL A 232 14.63 -0.23 34.83
CA VAL A 232 13.24 0.07 34.41
C VAL A 232 12.47 -1.18 33.94
N ALA A 233 13.10 -2.35 33.91
CA ALA A 233 12.47 -3.65 33.58
C ALA A 233 12.09 -4.43 34.84
#